data_AF-A0A1I7SIT9-F1
#
_entry.id   AF-A0A1I7SIT9-F1
#
_cell.length_a   1.000
_cell.length_b   1.000
_cell.length_c   1.000
_cell.angle_alpha   90.00
_cell.angle_beta   90.00
_cell.angle_gamma   90.00
#
_symmetry.space_group_name_H-M   'P 1'
#
loop_
_entity.id
_entity.type
_entity.pdbx_description
1 polymer ?
#
loop_
_entity_poly.entity_id
_entity_poly.type
_entity_poly.pdbx_seq_one_letter_code
_entity_poly.pdbx_strand_id
1 'polypeptide(L)'
;MLPGCKTEHDRRLTVILAAKEVRSAEKKNRRKRSESESSQSQASEIEEEPPKFSSYYGAVHLLRMMARFMDYIPQLSASPNSLELGLATAQDFMVFLSKNMEDFVNLETDYVEMVTK
;
A
#
# COMPACT_ATOMS: atom_id res chain seq x y z
N MET A 1 -33.62 19.04 -23.41
CA MET A 1 -32.90 18.77 -22.15
C MET A 1 -31.98 17.58 -22.38
N LEU A 2 -30.66 17.81 -22.45
CA LEU A 2 -29.68 16.73 -22.59
C LEU A 2 -28.89 16.62 -21.27
N PRO A 3 -28.75 15.43 -20.67
CA PRO A 3 -28.10 15.29 -19.38
C PRO A 3 -26.58 15.28 -19.51
N GLY A 4 -25.96 16.26 -18.82
CA GLY A 4 -24.65 16.22 -18.15
C GLY A 4 -23.53 15.38 -18.75
N CYS A 5 -22.72 15.98 -19.62
CA CYS A 5 -21.36 15.54 -19.90
C CYS A 5 -20.47 15.88 -18.69
N LYS A 6 -20.20 14.91 -17.82
CA LYS A 6 -19.21 15.07 -16.74
C LYS A 6 -17.81 14.88 -17.31
N THR A 7 -17.01 15.95 -17.31
CA THR A 7 -15.61 15.97 -17.76
C THR A 7 -14.74 15.09 -16.87
N GLU A 8 -13.62 14.57 -17.40
CA GLU A 8 -12.72 13.65 -16.67
C GLU A 8 -12.19 14.24 -15.34
N HIS A 9 -12.10 15.56 -15.26
CA HIS A 9 -11.75 16.28 -14.03
C HIS A 9 -12.74 16.01 -12.89
N ASP A 10 -14.03 15.89 -13.22
CA ASP A 10 -15.12 15.61 -12.28
C ASP A 10 -15.06 14.16 -11.77
N ARG A 11 -14.61 13.22 -12.61
CA ARG A 11 -14.34 11.84 -12.21
C ARG A 11 -13.17 11.74 -11.25
N ARG A 12 -12.07 12.47 -11.52
CA ARG A 12 -10.88 12.50 -10.64
C ARG A 12 -11.20 13.07 -9.26
N LEU A 13 -11.98 14.15 -9.19
CA LEU A 13 -12.46 14.71 -7.92
C LEU A 13 -13.33 13.72 -7.14
N THR A 14 -14.21 12.98 -7.84
CA THR A 14 -15.08 11.98 -7.21
C THR A 14 -14.26 10.84 -6.58
N VAL A 15 -13.21 10.36 -7.26
CA VAL A 15 -12.33 9.29 -6.74
C VAL A 15 -11.53 9.77 -5.53
N ILE A 16 -11.01 11.00 -5.55
CA ILE A 16 -10.25 11.58 -4.42
C ILE A 16 -11.15 11.76 -3.19
N LEU A 17 -12.39 12.23 -3.40
CA LEU A 17 -13.36 12.39 -2.32
C LEU A 17 -13.79 11.04 -1.74
N ALA A 18 -14.04 10.03 -2.59
CA ALA A 18 -14.34 8.67 -2.14
C ALA A 18 -13.17 8.04 -1.35
N ALA A 19 -11.93 8.22 -1.79
CA ALA A 19 -10.75 7.72 -1.07
C ALA A 19 -10.57 8.38 0.31
N LYS A 20 -10.93 9.66 0.44
CA LYS A 20 -10.89 10.39 1.71
C LYS A 20 -12.00 9.95 2.67
N GLU A 21 -13.16 9.59 2.14
CA GLU A 21 -14.30 9.09 2.93
C GLU A 21 -14.04 7.67 3.47
N VAL A 22 -13.43 6.78 2.68
CA VAL A 22 -13.02 5.44 3.13
C VAL A 22 -12.01 5.53 4.28
N ARG A 23 -11.00 6.41 4.20
CA ARG A 23 -10.04 6.64 5.30
C ARG A 23 -10.68 7.20 6.58
N SER A 24 -11.76 7.98 6.44
CA SER A 24 -12.52 8.52 7.57
C SER A 24 -13.41 7.45 8.23
N ALA A 25 -14.01 6.57 7.43
CA ALA A 25 -14.82 5.45 7.90
C ALA A 25 -13.99 4.39 8.64
N GLU A 26 -12.78 4.11 8.16
CA GLU A 26 -11.86 3.13 8.77
C GLU A 26 -11.35 3.60 10.15
N LYS A 27 -11.15 4.92 10.33
CA LYS A 27 -10.78 5.52 11.61
C LYS A 27 -11.90 5.49 12.65
N LYS A 28 -13.17 5.42 12.22
CA LYS A 28 -14.34 5.43 13.12
C LYS A 28 -14.70 4.04 13.64
N ASN A 29 -14.42 2.97 12.89
CA ASN A 29 -14.70 1.60 13.31
C ASN A 29 -13.68 1.02 14.30
N ARG A 30 -12.45 1.55 14.40
CA ARG A 30 -11.50 1.14 15.46
C ARG A 30 -11.90 1.59 16.87
N ARG A 31 -12.82 2.56 17.00
CA ARG A 31 -13.23 3.12 18.31
C ARG A 31 -14.45 2.44 18.94
N LYS A 32 -15.17 1.56 18.24
CA LYS A 32 -16.42 0.95 18.75
C LYS A 32 -16.30 -0.53 19.13
N ARG A 33 -15.14 -1.17 18.95
CA ARG A 33 -14.94 -2.60 19.27
C ARG A 33 -14.18 -2.86 20.58
N SER A 34 -14.04 -1.84 21.42
CA SER A 34 -13.23 -1.89 22.65
C SER A 34 -14.01 -1.54 23.92
N GLU A 35 -15.33 -1.75 23.94
CA GLU A 35 -16.15 -1.63 25.15
C GLU A 35 -16.88 -2.93 25.44
N SER A 36 -16.15 -3.85 26.08
CA SER A 36 -16.72 -4.82 27.02
C SER A 36 -15.59 -5.50 27.79
N GLU A 37 -15.46 -5.11 29.06
CA GLU A 37 -14.92 -5.88 30.19
C GLU A 37 -13.40 -6.09 30.28
N SER A 38 -12.76 -5.29 31.13
CA SER A 38 -12.14 -5.77 32.40
C SER A 38 -11.11 -4.76 32.89
N SER A 39 -11.38 -4.17 34.05
CA SER A 39 -10.48 -3.29 34.78
C SER A 39 -9.21 -4.02 35.22
N GLN A 40 -8.07 -3.64 34.68
CA GLN A 40 -6.81 -3.65 35.44
C GLN A 40 -5.87 -2.58 34.91
N SER A 41 -5.63 -1.60 35.77
CA SER A 41 -4.64 -0.55 35.64
C SER A 41 -3.22 -1.13 35.57
N GLN A 42 -2.64 -1.12 34.37
CA GLN A 42 -1.21 -0.94 34.19
C GLN A 42 -1.06 0.07 33.04
N ALA A 43 -0.56 1.27 33.36
CA ALA A 43 -0.02 2.15 32.36
C ALA A 43 1.23 1.48 31.81
N SER A 44 1.06 0.64 30.78
CA SER A 44 2.18 0.18 29.97
C SER A 44 2.71 1.41 29.24
N GLU A 45 3.94 1.77 29.57
CA GLU A 45 4.80 2.61 28.75
C GLU A 45 4.58 2.19 27.29
N ILE A 46 4.07 3.12 26.45
CA ILE A 46 3.82 2.84 25.05
C ILE A 46 5.21 2.71 24.41
N GLU A 47 5.75 1.50 24.38
CA GLU A 47 6.88 1.18 23.52
C GLU A 47 6.43 1.46 22.09
N GLU A 48 6.90 2.56 21.50
CA GLU A 48 6.69 2.83 20.08
C GLU A 48 7.35 1.70 19.28
N GLU A 49 6.51 0.82 18.71
CA GLU A 49 6.96 -0.22 17.79
C GLU A 49 7.79 0.44 16.68
N PRO A 50 8.98 -0.10 16.33
CA PRO A 50 9.78 0.47 15.29
C PRO A 50 8.96 0.55 13.99
N PRO A 51 8.99 1.69 13.31
CA PRO A 51 8.11 1.94 12.19
C PRO A 51 8.42 1.00 11.02
N LYS A 52 7.36 0.43 10.43
CA LYS A 52 7.46 -0.59 9.40
C LYS A 52 8.11 -0.03 8.14
N PHE A 53 9.02 -0.79 7.51
CA PHE A 53 9.69 -0.40 6.28
C PHE A 53 8.74 -0.04 5.13
N SER A 54 7.56 -0.66 5.07
CA SER A 54 6.51 -0.34 4.09
C SER A 54 5.91 1.05 4.27
N SER A 55 6.10 1.68 5.44
CA SER A 55 5.70 3.08 5.69
C SER A 55 6.77 4.09 5.29
N TYR A 56 8.02 3.64 5.07
CA TYR A 56 9.14 4.49 4.67
C TYR A 56 9.48 4.42 3.19
N TYR A 57 9.40 3.22 2.63
CA TYR A 57 9.87 2.96 1.28
C TYR A 57 8.71 2.90 0.28
N GLY A 58 8.88 3.60 -0.85
CA GLY A 58 7.90 3.68 -1.93
C GLY A 58 8.05 2.61 -3.02
N ALA A 59 7.43 2.88 -4.18
CA ALA A 59 7.30 1.94 -5.28
C ALA A 59 8.65 1.43 -5.82
N VAL A 60 9.68 2.27 -5.88
CA VAL A 60 11.03 1.88 -6.34
C VAL A 60 11.60 0.72 -5.51
N HIS A 61 11.44 0.76 -4.20
CA HIS A 61 11.95 -0.29 -3.30
C HIS A 61 11.09 -1.55 -3.38
N LEU A 62 9.77 -1.38 -3.56
CA LEU A 62 8.85 -2.49 -3.78
C LEU A 62 9.19 -3.24 -5.08
N LEU A 63 9.51 -2.51 -6.16
CA LEU A 63 9.97 -3.09 -7.42
C LEU A 63 11.26 -3.88 -7.25
N ARG A 64 12.21 -3.35 -6.46
CA ARG A 64 13.45 -4.07 -6.13
C ARG A 64 13.19 -5.37 -5.37
N MET A 65 12.19 -5.38 -4.48
CA MET A 65 11.76 -6.59 -3.77
C MET A 65 11.15 -7.60 -4.74
N MET A 66 10.30 -7.17 -5.67
CA MET A 66 9.74 -8.05 -6.72
C MET A 66 10.83 -8.70 -7.58
N ALA A 67 11.91 -7.98 -7.90
CA ALA A 67 13.04 -8.54 -8.65
C ALA A 67 13.77 -9.69 -7.91
N ARG A 68 13.66 -9.74 -6.57
CA ARG A 68 14.22 -10.80 -5.73
C ARG A 68 13.19 -11.83 -5.28
N PHE A 69 11.92 -11.61 -5.57
CA PHE A 69 10.82 -12.45 -5.08
C PHE A 69 11.04 -13.94 -5.42
N MET A 70 11.51 -14.23 -6.63
CA MET A 70 11.78 -15.60 -7.10
C MET A 70 12.82 -16.34 -6.24
N ASP A 71 13.80 -15.63 -5.67
CA ASP A 71 14.84 -16.21 -4.81
C ASP A 71 14.26 -16.73 -3.47
N TYR A 72 13.11 -16.20 -3.06
CA TYR A 72 12.43 -16.55 -1.80
C TYR A 72 11.32 -17.59 -1.98
N ILE A 73 10.85 -17.83 -3.21
CA ILE A 73 9.80 -18.82 -3.51
C ILE A 73 10.13 -20.22 -2.98
N PRO A 74 11.36 -20.76 -3.15
CA PRO A 74 11.69 -22.09 -2.65
C PRO A 74 11.65 -22.22 -1.12
N GLN A 75 11.71 -21.10 -0.39
CA GLN A 75 11.72 -21.06 1.06
C GLN A 75 10.30 -21.05 1.65
N LEU A 76 9.29 -20.80 0.82
CA LEU A 76 7.90 -20.76 1.24
C LEU A 76 7.35 -22.18 1.36
N SER A 77 6.92 -22.56 2.56
CA SER A 77 6.11 -23.77 2.78
C SER A 77 4.66 -23.53 2.34
N ALA A 78 4.43 -23.47 1.03
CA ALA A 78 3.11 -23.23 0.44
C ALA A 78 2.65 -24.44 -0.39
N SER A 79 1.34 -24.63 -0.48
CA SER A 79 0.77 -25.62 -1.41
C SER A 79 1.02 -25.20 -2.86
N PRO A 80 1.13 -26.14 -3.81
CA PRO A 80 1.32 -25.81 -5.23
C PRO A 80 0.27 -24.83 -5.77
N ASN A 81 -1.00 -25.04 -5.41
CA ASN A 81 -2.10 -24.18 -5.84
C ASN A 81 -1.98 -22.75 -5.28
N SER A 82 -1.54 -22.63 -4.03
CA SER A 82 -1.30 -21.31 -3.42
C SER A 82 -0.12 -20.59 -4.05
N LEU A 83 0.93 -21.34 -4.41
CA LEU A 83 2.10 -20.82 -5.09
C LEU A 83 1.74 -20.28 -6.48
N GLU A 84 0.97 -21.05 -7.24
CA GLU A 84 0.50 -20.68 -8.57
C GLU A 84 -0.36 -19.42 -8.53
N LEU A 85 -1.32 -19.34 -7.61
CA LEU A 85 -2.14 -18.16 -7.43
C LEU A 85 -1.31 -16.93 -7.00
N GLY A 86 -0.34 -17.12 -6.11
CA GLY A 86 0.56 -16.07 -5.67
C GLY A 86 1.43 -15.53 -6.81
N LEU A 87 1.95 -16.42 -7.65
CA LEU A 87 2.72 -16.08 -8.84
C LEU A 87 1.88 -15.34 -9.88
N ALA A 88 0.66 -15.80 -10.15
CA ALA A 88 -0.27 -15.12 -11.06
C ALA A 88 -0.57 -13.70 -10.57
N THR A 89 -0.84 -13.54 -9.26
CA THR A 89 -1.11 -12.23 -8.66
C THR A 89 0.12 -11.31 -8.73
N ALA A 90 1.32 -11.85 -8.49
CA ALA A 90 2.57 -11.10 -8.63
C ALA A 90 2.81 -10.64 -10.08
N GLN A 91 2.49 -11.50 -11.05
CA GLN A 91 2.56 -11.15 -12.47
C GLN A 91 1.57 -10.03 -12.84
N ASP A 92 0.32 -10.13 -12.39
CA ASP A 92 -0.70 -9.10 -12.61
C ASP A 92 -0.26 -7.75 -12.00
N PHE A 93 0.34 -7.79 -10.82
CA PHE A 93 0.90 -6.61 -10.17
C PHE A 93 2.04 -6.00 -10.99
N MET A 94 2.95 -6.81 -11.56
CA MET A 94 4.02 -6.32 -12.42
C MET A 94 3.50 -5.71 -13.73
N VAL A 95 2.44 -6.29 -14.31
CA VAL A 95 1.76 -5.72 -15.49
C VAL A 95 1.05 -4.41 -15.14
N PHE A 96 0.45 -4.31 -13.95
CA PHE A 96 -0.13 -3.07 -13.47
C PHE A 96 0.95 -1.99 -13.30
N LEU A 97 2.07 -2.31 -12.64
CA LEU A 97 3.16 -1.36 -12.44
C LEU A 97 3.74 -0.86 -13.76
N SER A 98 3.94 -1.74 -14.75
CA SER A 98 4.50 -1.34 -16.04
C SER A 98 3.59 -0.38 -16.82
N LYS A 99 2.27 -0.56 -16.71
CA LYS A 99 1.29 0.33 -17.34
C LYS A 99 1.19 1.71 -16.68
N ASN A 100 1.58 1.82 -15.43
CA ASN A 100 1.46 3.05 -14.63
C ASN A 100 2.83 3.51 -14.12
N MET A 101 3.92 3.14 -14.81
CA MET A 101 5.28 3.33 -14.29
C MET A 101 5.59 4.81 -14.01
N GLU A 102 5.11 5.71 -14.86
CA GLU A 102 5.30 7.16 -14.75
C GLU A 102 4.59 7.77 -13.53
N ASP A 103 3.51 7.13 -13.03
CA ASP A 103 2.79 7.59 -11.84
C ASP A 103 3.50 7.20 -10.54
N PHE A 104 4.37 6.18 -10.59
CA PHE A 104 4.96 5.56 -9.40
C PHE A 104 6.49 5.66 -9.31
N VAL A 105 7.18 5.90 -10.42
CA VAL A 105 8.64 5.96 -10.49
C VAL A 105 9.06 7.17 -11.30
N ASN A 106 9.74 8.11 -10.64
CA ASN A 106 10.35 9.26 -11.28
C ASN A 106 11.80 9.39 -10.78
N LEU A 107 12.76 9.09 -11.67
CA LEU A 107 14.18 9.04 -11.32
C LEU A 107 14.75 10.38 -10.84
N GLU A 108 14.17 11.50 -11.29
CA GLU A 108 14.64 12.85 -10.90
C GLU A 108 14.19 13.23 -9.50
N THR A 109 13.01 12.76 -9.07
CA THR A 109 12.45 13.09 -7.75
C THR A 109 12.72 12.02 -6.70
N ASP A 110 12.86 10.76 -7.12
CA ASP A 110 13.00 9.62 -6.22
C ASP A 110 14.46 9.40 -5.77
N TYR A 111 15.42 10.00 -6.47
CA TYR A 111 16.84 9.93 -6.13
C TYR A 111 17.40 11.32 -5.85
N VAL A 112 18.17 11.41 -4.77
CA VAL A 112 18.92 12.61 -4.43
C VAL A 112 20.39 12.35 -4.74
N GLU A 113 21.02 13.26 -5.46
CA GLU A 113 22.47 13.20 -5.69
C GLU A 113 23.20 13.34 -4.35
N MET A 114 24.00 12.33 -4.01
CA MET A 114 24.88 12.43 -2.86
C MET A 114 26.10 13.27 -3.23
N VAL A 115 26.14 14.51 -2.74
CA VAL A 115 27.34 15.35 -2.81
C VAL A 115 28.33 14.86 -1.76
N THR A 116 29.29 14.03 -2.19
CA THR A 116 30.46 13.66 -1.37
C THR A 116 31.39 14.87 -1.27
N LYS A 117 31.61 15.36 -0.04
CA LYS A 117 32.61 16.40 0.30
C LYS A 117 33.99 15.79 0.47
#